data_AF-A0A813FGM6-F1
#
_entry.id   AF-A0A813FGM6-F1
#
_cell.length_a   1.000
_cell.length_b   1.000
_cell.length_c   1.000
_cell.angle_alpha   90.00
_cell.angle_beta   90.00
_cell.angle_gamma   90.00
#
_symmetry.space_group_name_H-M   'P 1'
#
loop_
_entity.id
_entity.type
_entity.pdbx_description
1 polymer ?
#
loop_
_entity_poly.entity_id
_entity_poly.type
_entity_poly.pdbx_seq_one_letter_code
_entity_poly.pdbx_strand_id
1 'polypeptide(L)'
;MGRPKTLLVCGSKGCGKTSLIRRLLGCDWPDAPPPATIGLDESVGRIIFEPASPTSSLNAVAADATLPAQCCRLAFAELPAELRALMPPEGLELDIMEIGGGHGGHLRQVPRGSHLDCVLLCYDLRDRSSFRQTSHWLMLHGTGRHLAQGGAAAAAPSDAARAHSGISLAKLASVLCGTRADEAEARDQRAVSSDEADVFATSVGIRYSGIASACTGQGSQEVLHAIAIAILEAEEEAQAECEVAATAATDPKVWSLSRGKLSDEAGSVMTSPSGARPHEPREVCARHEPVNGPHLVEVLDEKGVPYASKPLATCMEKGLLHRGIHIWLCDPCSGGLLLRHYSRWAPKLPQCWGPTCCGEVLCYGNGPSSPVSEGRSMGLRPSETSADAAERIIQEQLGVNNLTLEFWFSSRSRNGNNQELLDVFIASCADSDVPPLRLAHDEDVEWVHFLEVFGSGGRSHLTSLAHVEETYVSCMVQKMRSRILHSDAAKSAIHPAFSGSGLASGRLGSFI
;
A
#
# COMPACT_ATOMS: atom_id res chain seq x y z
N MET A 1 10.39 29.74 9.67
CA MET A 1 10.02 28.39 10.14
C MET A 1 9.14 27.74 9.10
N GLY A 2 9.33 26.44 8.85
CA GLY A 2 8.42 25.66 8.03
C GLY A 2 7.01 25.64 8.63
N ARG A 3 6.06 25.08 7.88
CA ARG A 3 4.69 24.87 8.38
C ARG A 3 4.74 23.97 9.65
N PRO A 4 4.00 24.31 10.73
CA PRO A 4 3.84 23.43 11.88
C PRO A 4 3.33 22.05 11.45
N LYS A 5 3.95 21.01 11.99
CA LYS A 5 3.57 19.62 11.76
C LYS A 5 2.46 19.24 12.72
N THR A 6 1.57 18.37 12.30
CA THR A 6 0.44 17.93 13.12
C THR A 6 0.69 16.51 13.61
N LEU A 7 0.76 16.36 14.93
CA LEU A 7 0.83 15.08 15.64
C LEU A 7 -0.56 14.69 16.14
N LEU A 8 -1.06 13.55 15.70
CA LEU A 8 -2.29 12.96 16.21
C LEU A 8 -2.00 11.86 17.22
N VAL A 9 -2.58 11.96 18.41
CA VAL A 9 -2.46 10.94 19.46
C VAL A 9 -3.72 10.09 19.51
N CYS A 10 -3.56 8.80 19.23
CA CYS A 10 -4.65 7.82 19.11
C CYS A 10 -4.50 6.68 20.11
N GLY A 11 -5.61 6.03 20.48
CA GLY A 11 -5.60 4.92 21.43
C GLY A 11 -6.91 4.76 22.20
N SER A 12 -7.08 3.60 22.84
CA SER A 12 -8.30 3.25 23.56
C SER A 12 -8.63 4.20 24.72
N LYS A 13 -9.87 4.15 25.24
CA LYS A 13 -10.25 4.94 26.41
C LYS A 13 -9.42 4.49 27.60
N GLY A 14 -8.80 5.45 28.29
CA GLY A 14 -8.07 5.17 29.52
C GLY A 14 -6.64 4.66 29.33
N CYS A 15 -6.13 4.51 28.10
CA CYS A 15 -4.74 4.14 27.86
C CYS A 15 -3.72 5.27 28.12
N GLY A 16 -4.05 6.29 28.93
CA GLY A 16 -3.06 7.29 29.36
C GLY A 16 -2.63 8.35 28.34
N LYS A 17 -3.31 8.51 27.20
CA LYS A 17 -2.99 9.51 26.16
C LYS A 17 -2.84 10.94 26.68
N THR A 18 -3.90 11.51 27.24
CA THR A 18 -3.89 12.88 27.77
C THR A 18 -2.79 13.09 28.81
N SER A 19 -2.57 12.11 29.69
CA SER A 19 -1.48 12.13 30.67
C SER A 19 -0.10 12.14 30.01
N LEU A 20 0.11 11.31 28.99
CA LEU A 20 1.34 11.28 28.22
C LEU A 20 1.58 12.61 27.50
N ILE A 21 0.56 13.18 26.83
CA ILE A 21 0.67 14.48 26.16
C ILE A 21 1.10 15.57 27.13
N ARG A 22 0.45 15.65 28.30
CA ARG A 22 0.82 16.62 29.35
C ARG A 22 2.26 16.45 29.80
N ARG A 23 2.71 15.21 29.97
CA ARG A 23 4.11 14.90 30.33
C ARG A 23 5.08 15.32 29.21
N LEU A 24 4.75 15.09 27.95
CA LEU A 24 5.53 15.54 26.79
C LEU A 24 5.60 17.07 26.71
N LEU A 25 4.54 17.76 27.15
CA LEU A 25 4.48 19.22 27.25
C LEU A 25 5.19 19.78 28.50
N GLY A 26 5.87 18.93 29.29
CA GLY A 26 6.57 19.34 30.51
C GLY A 26 5.64 19.74 31.66
N CYS A 27 4.36 19.39 31.61
CA CYS A 27 3.43 19.65 32.72
C CYS A 27 3.68 18.68 33.87
N ASP A 28 3.47 19.16 35.09
CA ASP A 28 3.48 18.32 36.28
C ASP A 28 2.37 17.26 36.24
N TRP A 29 2.63 16.14 36.91
CA TRP A 29 1.63 15.08 37.08
C TRP A 29 0.46 15.62 37.91
N PRO A 30 -0.78 15.57 37.40
CA PRO A 30 -1.90 16.13 38.11
C PRO A 30 -2.32 15.24 39.29
N ASP A 31 -2.74 15.85 40.40
CA ASP A 31 -3.27 15.14 41.58
C ASP A 31 -4.53 14.32 41.26
N ALA A 32 -5.29 14.75 40.25
CA ALA A 32 -6.47 14.07 39.75
C ALA A 32 -6.28 13.63 38.29
N PRO A 33 -6.81 12.44 37.89
CA PRO A 33 -6.75 12.01 36.51
C PRO A 33 -7.46 13.02 35.60
N PRO A 34 -6.91 13.32 34.40
CA PRO A 34 -7.52 14.26 33.49
C PRO A 34 -8.92 13.77 33.06
N PRO A 35 -9.86 14.70 32.78
CA PRO A 35 -11.17 14.33 32.27
C PRO A 35 -11.02 13.56 30.97
N ALA A 36 -11.94 12.63 30.71
CA ALA A 36 -11.90 11.84 29.48
C ALA A 36 -12.12 12.75 28.26
N THR A 37 -11.20 12.73 27.30
CA THR A 37 -11.32 13.44 26.02
C THR A 37 -12.56 12.95 25.26
N ILE A 38 -13.45 13.88 24.88
CA ILE A 38 -14.68 13.60 24.14
C ILE A 38 -14.49 14.07 22.69
N GLY A 39 -14.59 13.16 21.72
CA GLY A 39 -14.45 13.50 20.31
C GLY A 39 -13.00 13.71 19.91
N LEU A 40 -12.69 14.87 19.34
CA LEU A 40 -11.36 15.29 18.92
C LEU A 40 -11.03 16.62 19.62
N ASP A 41 -9.86 16.69 20.25
CA ASP A 41 -9.27 17.92 20.74
C ASP A 41 -8.18 18.37 19.75
N GLU A 42 -8.42 19.48 19.05
CA GLU A 42 -7.55 19.96 17.97
C GLU A 42 -6.37 20.79 18.48
N SER A 43 -6.37 21.20 19.75
CA SER A 43 -5.41 22.17 20.28
C SER A 43 -4.97 21.79 21.69
N VAL A 44 -4.52 20.54 21.86
CA VAL A 44 -4.09 20.02 23.16
C VAL A 44 -2.83 20.75 23.63
N GLY A 45 -1.91 21.04 22.71
CA GLY A 45 -0.70 21.80 22.99
C GLY A 45 0.23 21.87 21.79
N ARG A 46 1.36 22.55 21.98
CA ARG A 46 2.41 22.71 20.96
C ARG A 46 3.78 22.38 21.51
N ILE A 47 4.62 21.70 20.73
CA ILE A 47 6.04 21.48 21.03
C ILE A 47 6.89 22.19 19.97
N ILE A 48 7.88 22.95 20.40
CA ILE A 48 8.79 23.70 19.52
C ILE A 48 10.22 23.26 19.80
N PHE A 49 10.88 22.68 18.80
CA PHE A 49 12.31 22.42 18.79
C PHE A 49 13.00 23.63 18.17
N GLU A 50 13.78 24.40 18.93
CA GLU A 50 14.40 25.64 18.43
C GLU A 50 15.94 25.61 18.51
N PRO A 51 16.64 26.19 17.51
CA PRO A 51 18.09 26.35 17.58
C PRO A 51 18.47 27.22 18.77
N ALA A 52 19.60 26.92 19.40
CA ALA A 52 20.13 27.73 20.50
C ALA A 52 20.35 29.17 19.99
N SER A 53 19.48 30.09 20.40
CA SER A 53 19.65 31.50 20.05
C SER A 53 20.89 32.04 20.77
N PRO A 54 21.91 32.55 20.07
CA PRO A 54 23.17 32.99 20.69
C PRO A 54 23.03 34.22 21.61
N THR A 55 21.83 34.74 21.86
CA THR A 55 21.61 36.03 22.54
C THR A 55 20.51 36.06 23.62
N SER A 56 19.76 34.99 23.89
CA SER A 56 18.72 35.00 24.93
C SER A 56 19.29 34.69 26.32
N SER A 57 20.07 35.63 26.84
CA SER A 57 20.36 35.70 28.26
C SER A 57 19.06 35.93 29.06
N LEU A 58 18.55 34.83 29.63
CA LEU A 58 17.87 34.70 30.92
C LEU A 58 16.57 35.46 31.27
N ASN A 59 16.01 36.40 30.50
CA ASN A 59 14.86 37.19 31.02
C ASN A 59 13.71 37.57 30.06
N ALA A 60 13.44 36.81 29.00
CA ALA A 60 12.31 37.12 28.12
C ALA A 60 11.30 35.96 27.99
N VAL A 61 10.69 35.55 29.11
CA VAL A 61 9.30 35.06 29.07
C VAL A 61 8.40 36.29 29.05
N ALA A 62 8.52 37.10 27.99
CA ALA A 62 7.42 37.99 27.64
C ALA A 62 6.34 37.05 27.10
N ALA A 63 5.31 36.81 27.92
CA ALA A 63 4.16 36.00 27.56
C ALA A 63 3.55 36.57 26.28
N ASP A 64 3.89 35.98 25.13
CA ASP A 64 3.16 36.20 23.91
C ASP A 64 1.75 35.63 24.15
N ALA A 65 0.80 36.54 24.43
CA ALA A 65 -0.58 36.21 24.79
C ALA A 65 -1.36 35.50 23.68
N THR A 66 -0.70 35.19 22.55
CA THR A 66 -1.25 34.45 21.41
C THR A 66 -0.85 32.97 21.38
N LEU A 67 0.07 32.51 22.22
CA LEU A 67 0.42 31.09 22.30
C LEU A 67 -0.67 30.30 23.06
N PRO A 68 -1.05 29.09 22.58
CA PRO A 68 -1.98 28.24 23.31
C PRO A 68 -1.43 27.96 24.72
N ALA A 69 -2.32 27.80 25.70
CA ALA A 69 -1.98 27.74 27.13
C ALA A 69 -0.99 26.63 27.53
N GLN A 70 -0.63 25.71 26.62
CA GLN A 70 0.33 24.64 26.82
C GLN A 70 1.29 24.58 25.63
N CYS A 71 2.44 25.25 25.76
CA CYS A 71 3.53 25.24 24.78
C CYS A 71 4.82 24.80 25.48
N CYS A 72 5.49 23.79 24.93
CA CYS A 72 6.78 23.30 25.40
C CYS A 72 7.86 23.65 24.38
N ARG A 73 8.99 24.20 24.85
CA ARG A 73 10.14 24.56 24.01
C ARG A 73 11.34 23.71 24.40
N LEU A 74 11.98 23.08 23.42
CA LEU A 74 13.16 22.27 23.59
C LEU A 74 14.31 22.87 22.77
N ALA A 75 15.39 23.22 23.45
CA ALA A 75 16.57 23.75 22.79
C ALA A 75 17.36 22.61 22.11
N PHE A 76 17.91 22.85 20.92
CA PHE A 76 18.74 21.87 20.21
C PHE A 76 19.90 21.30 21.04
N ALA A 77 20.41 22.06 22.01
CA ALA A 77 21.48 21.63 22.91
C ALA A 77 21.06 20.45 23.83
N GLU A 78 19.76 20.33 24.10
CA GLU A 78 19.18 19.27 24.94
C GLU A 78 18.86 18.00 24.14
N LEU A 79 18.85 18.09 22.80
CA LEU A 79 18.54 16.97 21.92
C LEU A 79 19.76 16.03 21.77
N PRO A 80 19.51 14.72 21.58
CA PRO A 80 20.54 13.77 21.16
C PRO A 80 21.25 14.24 19.89
N ALA A 81 22.54 13.89 19.73
CA ALA A 81 23.34 14.33 18.60
C ALA A 81 22.75 13.93 17.24
N GLU A 82 22.17 12.73 17.16
CA GLU A 82 21.51 12.19 15.97
C GLU A 82 20.31 13.05 15.56
N LEU A 83 19.40 13.33 16.50
CA LEU A 83 18.22 14.17 16.24
C LEU A 83 18.65 15.61 15.88
N ARG A 84 19.66 16.15 16.57
CA ARG A 84 20.20 17.48 16.27
C ARG A 84 20.74 17.58 14.84
N ALA A 85 21.33 16.50 14.31
CA ALA A 85 21.84 16.47 12.94
C ALA A 85 20.74 16.47 11.88
N LEU A 86 19.55 15.93 12.20
CA LEU A 86 18.38 15.91 11.32
C LEU A 86 17.53 17.18 11.43
N MET A 87 17.70 17.97 12.49
CA MET A 87 16.85 19.14 12.74
C MET A 87 17.07 20.23 11.69
N PRO A 88 15.99 20.76 11.08
CA PRO A 88 16.10 21.87 10.15
C PRO A 88 16.62 23.13 10.88
N PRO A 89 17.35 24.02 10.19
CA PRO A 89 17.97 25.19 10.82
C PRO A 89 16.96 26.13 11.47
N GLU A 90 15.71 26.16 10.96
CA GLU A 90 14.61 26.93 11.51
C GLU A 90 13.91 26.28 12.72
N GLY A 91 14.21 25.03 13.07
CA GLY A 91 13.47 24.29 14.09
C GLY A 91 12.26 23.51 13.57
N LEU A 92 11.67 22.72 14.46
CA LEU A 92 10.49 21.89 14.19
C LEU A 92 9.36 22.30 15.16
N GLU A 93 8.20 22.65 14.62
CA GLU A 93 7.00 22.91 15.43
C GLU A 93 6.00 21.78 15.26
N LEU A 94 5.47 21.27 16.38
CA LEU A 94 4.47 20.19 16.43
C LEU A 94 3.19 20.69 17.12
N ASP A 95 2.09 20.74 16.39
CA ASP A 95 0.73 20.91 16.93
C ASP A 95 0.16 19.55 17.32
N ILE A 96 -0.32 19.42 18.56
CA ILE A 96 -0.83 18.15 19.10
C ILE A 96 -2.35 18.12 19.08
N MET A 97 -2.88 17.09 18.42
CA MET A 97 -4.29 16.72 18.41
C MET A 97 -4.49 15.41 19.18
N GLU A 98 -5.59 15.26 19.92
CA GLU A 98 -5.95 14.01 20.61
C GLU A 98 -7.34 13.53 20.20
N ILE A 99 -7.46 12.23 19.87
CA ILE A 99 -8.77 11.57 19.70
C ILE A 99 -9.19 10.87 21.00
N GLY A 100 -10.40 11.13 21.45
CA GLY A 100 -11.03 10.40 22.55
C GLY A 100 -11.18 8.91 22.23
N GLY A 101 -10.95 8.03 23.22
CA GLY A 101 -10.87 6.57 23.00
C GLY A 101 -12.12 5.73 23.30
N GLY A 102 -13.25 6.32 23.70
CA GLY A 102 -14.54 5.60 23.84
C GLY A 102 -15.10 5.01 22.52
N HIS A 103 -16.14 4.17 22.59
CA HIS A 103 -16.65 3.39 21.45
C HIS A 103 -17.82 4.05 20.67
N GLY A 104 -17.98 5.38 20.76
CA GLY A 104 -19.01 6.10 19.97
C GLY A 104 -18.50 6.43 18.56
N GLY A 105 -18.77 5.56 17.59
CA GLY A 105 -18.09 5.46 16.28
C GLY A 105 -18.26 6.59 15.26
N HIS A 106 -19.07 7.63 15.51
CA HIS A 106 -19.35 8.67 14.49
C HIS A 106 -18.74 10.06 14.78
N LEU A 107 -18.23 10.32 15.98
CA LEU A 107 -17.77 11.67 16.40
C LEU A 107 -16.23 11.81 16.48
N ARG A 108 -15.47 10.91 15.85
CA ARG A 108 -14.03 10.73 16.13
C ARG A 108 -13.20 10.65 14.85
N GLN A 109 -13.44 11.59 13.95
CA GLN A 109 -12.61 11.71 12.77
C GLN A 109 -11.88 13.05 12.83
N VAL A 110 -10.62 13.00 12.45
CA VAL A 110 -9.86 14.20 12.09
C VAL A 110 -10.66 14.91 10.97
N PRO A 111 -10.84 16.24 11.02
CA PRO A 111 -11.57 16.96 10.01
C PRO A 111 -11.05 16.61 8.62
N ARG A 112 -11.97 16.41 7.68
CA ARG A 112 -11.58 16.08 6.30
C ARG A 112 -10.72 17.22 5.75
N GLY A 113 -9.55 16.86 5.22
CA GLY A 113 -8.59 17.82 4.67
C GLY A 113 -7.54 18.31 5.67
N SER A 114 -7.65 17.98 6.96
CA SER A 114 -6.54 18.23 7.90
C SER A 114 -5.34 17.39 7.50
N HIS A 115 -4.18 18.04 7.46
CA HIS A 115 -2.90 17.38 7.22
C HIS A 115 -2.43 16.75 8.53
N LEU A 116 -2.10 15.47 8.50
CA LEU A 116 -1.46 14.79 9.63
C LEU A 116 -0.04 14.47 9.21
N ASP A 117 0.95 14.83 10.01
CA ASP A 117 2.35 14.53 9.72
C ASP A 117 2.79 13.26 10.47
N CYS A 118 2.28 13.07 11.69
CA CYS A 118 2.59 11.93 12.52
C CYS A 118 1.37 11.39 13.27
N VAL A 119 1.35 10.09 13.53
CA VAL A 119 0.44 9.45 14.48
C VAL A 119 1.22 8.76 15.60
N LEU A 120 0.89 9.11 16.85
CA LEU A 120 1.34 8.41 18.04
C LEU A 120 0.24 7.42 18.48
N LEU A 121 0.53 6.12 18.33
CA LEU A 121 -0.36 5.02 18.70
C LEU A 121 -0.11 4.61 20.14
N CYS A 122 -1.02 4.95 21.04
CA CYS A 122 -0.92 4.64 22.47
C CYS A 122 -1.77 3.43 22.85
N TYR A 123 -1.20 2.50 23.62
CA TYR A 123 -1.92 1.38 24.24
C TYR A 123 -1.52 1.24 25.72
N ASP A 124 -2.41 0.73 26.57
CA ASP A 124 -2.09 0.44 27.98
C ASP A 124 -1.36 -0.91 28.03
N LEU A 125 -0.15 -0.94 28.61
CA LEU A 125 0.66 -2.15 28.71
C LEU A 125 -0.03 -3.31 29.44
N ARG A 126 -1.07 -3.03 30.21
CA ARG A 126 -1.84 -4.02 30.98
C ARG A 126 -3.10 -4.49 30.26
N ASP A 127 -3.44 -3.88 29.13
CA ASP A 127 -4.64 -4.19 28.36
C ASP A 127 -4.29 -4.57 26.93
N ARG A 128 -4.26 -5.88 26.68
CA ARG A 128 -4.00 -6.44 25.34
C ARG A 128 -5.03 -6.01 24.29
N SER A 129 -6.26 -5.71 24.71
CA SER A 129 -7.28 -5.24 23.77
C SER A 129 -6.95 -3.83 23.24
N SER A 130 -6.40 -2.96 24.09
CA SER A 130 -5.92 -1.63 23.68
C SER A 130 -4.79 -1.72 22.66
N PHE A 131 -3.89 -2.69 22.81
CA PHE A 131 -2.80 -2.94 21.87
C PHE A 131 -3.33 -3.42 20.51
N ARG A 132 -4.26 -4.38 20.50
CA ARG A 132 -4.89 -4.85 19.25
C ARG A 132 -5.62 -3.73 18.49
N GLN A 133 -6.13 -2.71 19.18
CA GLN A 133 -6.78 -1.57 18.54
C GLN A 133 -5.81 -0.63 17.81
N THR A 134 -4.50 -0.70 18.10
CA THR A 134 -3.50 0.17 17.44
C THR A 134 -3.42 -0.08 15.92
N SER A 135 -3.60 -1.32 15.46
CA SER A 135 -3.68 -1.64 14.04
C SER A 135 -4.87 -0.96 13.36
N HIS A 136 -6.03 -0.95 14.01
CA HIS A 136 -7.23 -0.29 13.50
C HIS A 136 -7.03 1.23 13.39
N TRP A 137 -6.41 1.86 14.39
CA TRP A 137 -6.06 3.29 14.33
C TRP A 137 -5.09 3.60 13.19
N LEU A 138 -4.05 2.78 13.03
CA LEU A 138 -3.08 2.94 11.95
C LEU A 138 -3.74 2.83 10.57
N MET A 139 -4.57 1.80 10.36
CA MET A 139 -5.30 1.62 9.10
C MET A 139 -6.25 2.79 8.83
N LEU A 140 -7.01 3.24 9.83
CA LEU A 140 -7.95 4.35 9.69
C LEU A 140 -7.26 5.64 9.19
N HIS A 141 -6.12 6.00 9.79
CA HIS A 141 -5.42 7.24 9.44
C HIS A 141 -4.55 7.11 8.18
N GLY A 142 -3.97 5.92 7.94
CA GLY A 142 -3.30 5.62 6.67
C GLY A 142 -4.26 5.74 5.48
N THR A 143 -5.47 5.19 5.62
CA THR A 143 -6.53 5.27 4.59
C THR A 143 -6.99 6.71 4.36
N GLY A 144 -7.25 7.45 5.43
CA GLY A 144 -7.70 8.84 5.36
C GLY A 144 -6.74 9.73 4.57
N ARG A 145 -5.42 9.56 4.77
CA ARG A 145 -4.39 10.28 4.03
C ARG A 145 -4.41 9.96 2.53
N HIS A 146 -4.50 8.69 2.16
CA HIS A 146 -4.56 8.29 0.76
C HIS A 146 -5.81 8.82 0.05
N LEU A 147 -6.96 8.82 0.71
CA LEU A 147 -8.19 9.39 0.16
C LEU A 147 -8.08 10.91 -0.03
N ALA A 148 -7.45 11.62 0.90
CA ALA A 148 -7.20 13.05 0.76
C ALA A 148 -6.26 13.36 -0.43
N GLN A 149 -5.23 12.55 -0.63
CA GLN A 149 -4.31 12.64 -1.78
C GLN A 149 -5.04 12.40 -3.11
N GLY A 150 -5.85 11.34 -3.20
CA GLY A 150 -6.62 11.02 -4.41
C GLY A 150 -7.65 12.10 -4.76
N GLY A 151 -8.30 12.70 -3.75
CA GLY A 151 -9.26 13.78 -3.93
C GLY A 151 -8.62 15.09 -4.44
N ALA A 152 -7.46 15.48 -3.88
CA ALA A 152 -6.72 16.65 -4.32
C ALA A 152 -6.23 16.53 -5.77
N ALA A 153 -5.80 15.32 -6.18
CA ALA A 153 -5.43 15.05 -7.56
C ALA A 153 -6.62 15.20 -8.53
N ALA A 154 -7.84 14.82 -8.14
CA ALA A 154 -9.02 14.87 -9.00
C ALA A 154 -9.66 16.27 -9.12
N ALA A 155 -9.48 17.15 -8.13
CA ALA A 155 -10.19 18.43 -8.05
C ALA A 155 -9.47 19.63 -8.71
N ALA A 156 -8.22 19.50 -9.15
CA ALA A 156 -7.48 20.59 -9.79
C ALA A 156 -7.82 20.72 -11.30
N PRO A 157 -8.56 21.74 -11.74
CA PRO A 157 -8.91 21.95 -13.14
C PRO A 157 -7.90 22.91 -13.78
N SER A 158 -6.69 22.43 -14.08
CA SER A 158 -5.80 22.93 -15.15
C SER A 158 -4.42 22.29 -15.03
N ASP A 159 -3.87 21.83 -16.16
CA ASP A 159 -2.54 21.22 -16.22
C ASP A 159 -1.39 22.17 -15.82
N ALA A 160 -1.64 23.49 -15.80
CA ALA A 160 -0.64 24.49 -15.40
C ALA A 160 -0.43 24.59 -13.88
N ALA A 161 -1.46 24.31 -13.06
CA ALA A 161 -1.35 24.36 -11.59
C ALA A 161 -0.71 23.08 -10.98
N ARG A 162 -0.78 21.96 -11.70
CA ARG A 162 -0.14 20.69 -11.30
C ARG A 162 1.39 20.74 -11.35
N ALA A 163 1.96 21.46 -12.32
CA ALA A 163 3.41 21.56 -12.48
C ALA A 163 4.13 22.29 -11.31
N HIS A 164 3.41 23.11 -10.54
CA HIS A 164 3.97 23.89 -9.44
C HIS A 164 3.69 23.32 -8.05
N SER A 165 2.89 22.25 -7.95
CA SER A 165 2.51 21.62 -6.67
C SER A 165 2.97 20.18 -6.53
N GLY A 166 3.96 19.76 -7.33
CA GLY A 166 4.55 18.40 -7.36
C GLY A 166 5.26 17.95 -6.07
N ILE A 167 4.83 18.45 -4.91
CA ILE A 167 5.28 18.01 -3.61
C ILE A 167 4.62 16.65 -3.35
N SER A 168 5.38 15.57 -3.53
CA SER A 168 5.03 14.26 -2.98
C SER A 168 4.78 14.46 -1.49
N LEU A 169 3.58 14.14 -1.04
CA LEU A 169 3.25 14.23 0.37
C LEU A 169 4.01 13.14 1.11
N ALA A 170 4.85 13.54 2.07
CA ALA A 170 5.60 12.65 2.97
C ALA A 170 4.78 11.43 3.42
N LYS A 171 5.44 10.31 3.66
CA LYS A 171 4.77 9.16 4.28
C LYS A 171 4.22 9.58 5.66
N LEU A 172 3.10 9.02 6.10
CA LEU A 172 2.60 9.29 7.44
C LEU A 172 3.56 8.71 8.48
N ALA A 173 4.25 9.56 9.22
CA ALA A 173 5.11 9.12 10.31
C ALA A 173 4.26 8.43 11.38
N SER A 174 4.78 7.35 11.98
CA SER A 174 4.03 6.56 12.96
C SER A 174 4.96 6.08 14.07
N VAL A 175 4.51 6.21 15.31
CA VAL A 175 5.24 5.82 16.53
C VAL A 175 4.29 4.99 17.41
N LEU A 176 4.78 3.88 17.96
CA LEU A 176 4.02 3.02 18.86
C LEU A 176 4.51 3.19 20.30
N CYS A 177 3.58 3.43 21.24
CA CYS A 177 3.89 3.69 22.64
C CYS A 177 3.00 2.89 23.58
N GLY A 178 3.61 1.99 24.37
CA GLY A 178 2.97 1.34 25.51
C GLY A 178 3.00 2.25 26.73
N THR A 179 1.85 2.70 27.20
CA THR A 179 1.71 3.61 28.34
C THR A 179 1.58 2.85 29.66
N ARG A 180 1.71 3.58 30.77
CA ARG A 180 1.58 3.09 32.15
C ARG A 180 2.60 2.00 32.50
N ALA A 181 3.84 2.19 32.04
CA ALA A 181 4.95 1.29 32.35
C ALA A 181 5.13 1.08 33.87
N ASP A 182 5.00 2.15 34.66
CA ASP A 182 5.09 2.12 36.12
C ASP A 182 4.05 1.20 36.77
N GLU A 183 2.79 1.26 36.30
CA GLU A 183 1.71 0.43 36.84
C GLU A 183 1.83 -1.04 36.39
N ALA A 184 2.32 -1.28 35.17
CA ALA A 184 2.51 -2.61 34.63
C ALA A 184 3.66 -3.35 35.32
N GLU A 185 4.79 -2.65 35.55
CA GLU A 185 5.98 -3.19 36.21
C GLU A 185 5.74 -3.43 37.71
N ALA A 186 5.12 -2.48 38.41
CA ALA A 186 4.87 -2.60 39.85
C ALA A 186 3.99 -3.80 40.23
N ARG A 187 3.16 -4.29 39.31
CA ARG A 187 2.20 -5.38 39.54
C ARG A 187 2.54 -6.67 38.79
N ASP A 188 3.60 -6.67 37.99
CA ASP A 188 3.90 -7.74 37.03
C ASP A 188 2.68 -8.08 36.14
N GLN A 189 1.95 -7.06 35.72
CA GLN A 189 0.68 -7.17 34.97
C GLN A 189 0.85 -6.78 33.50
N ARG A 190 2.02 -7.03 32.93
CA ARG A 190 2.31 -6.69 31.54
C ARG A 190 1.58 -7.67 30.60
N ALA A 191 0.52 -7.20 29.96
CA ALA A 191 -0.29 -7.99 29.03
C ALA A 191 0.31 -8.07 27.61
N VAL A 192 1.24 -7.16 27.30
CA VAL A 192 1.93 -7.04 26.00
C VAL A 192 3.42 -6.90 26.25
N SER A 193 4.20 -7.88 25.76
CA SER A 193 5.67 -7.87 25.88
C SER A 193 6.32 -6.84 24.94
N SER A 194 7.57 -6.45 25.19
CA SER A 194 8.32 -5.58 24.28
C SER A 194 8.48 -6.26 22.91
N ASP A 195 8.88 -7.53 22.90
CA ASP A 195 9.07 -8.32 21.69
C ASP A 195 7.80 -8.38 20.82
N GLU A 196 6.62 -8.57 21.44
CA GLU A 196 5.34 -8.56 20.72
C GLU A 196 5.05 -7.19 20.08
N ALA A 197 5.33 -6.10 20.79
CA ALA A 197 5.15 -4.75 20.27
C ALA A 197 6.14 -4.44 19.13
N ASP A 198 7.38 -4.92 19.22
CA ASP A 198 8.42 -4.72 18.22
C ASP A 198 8.16 -5.53 16.95
N VAL A 199 7.69 -6.79 17.09
CA VAL A 199 7.24 -7.61 15.96
C VAL A 199 6.08 -6.93 15.24
N PHE A 200 5.09 -6.44 15.99
CA PHE A 200 3.99 -5.68 15.42
C PHE A 200 4.49 -4.43 14.68
N ALA A 201 5.28 -3.58 15.33
CA ALA A 201 5.83 -2.36 14.74
C ALA A 201 6.60 -2.65 13.44
N THR A 202 7.46 -3.66 13.44
CA THR A 202 8.23 -4.09 12.26
C THR A 202 7.30 -4.52 11.12
N SER A 203 6.29 -5.35 11.40
CA SER A 203 5.36 -5.87 10.38
C SER A 203 4.53 -4.79 9.68
N VAL A 204 4.26 -3.67 10.36
CA VAL A 204 3.51 -2.53 9.79
C VAL A 204 4.41 -1.38 9.35
N GLY A 205 5.73 -1.51 9.51
CA GLY A 205 6.71 -0.50 9.10
C GLY A 205 6.79 0.73 10.02
N ILE A 206 6.46 0.58 11.31
CA ILE A 206 6.73 1.57 12.35
C ILE A 206 8.17 1.40 12.81
N ARG A 207 8.96 2.46 12.78
CA ARG A 207 10.40 2.43 13.12
C ARG A 207 10.67 2.42 14.63
N TYR A 208 9.74 2.94 15.43
CA TYR A 208 9.89 3.02 16.88
C TYR A 208 8.71 2.41 17.62
N SER A 209 9.05 1.48 18.52
CA SER A 209 8.17 0.89 19.53
C SER A 209 8.85 1.10 20.89
N GLY A 210 8.14 1.70 21.83
CA GLY A 210 8.67 1.98 23.16
C GLY A 210 7.61 1.96 24.23
N ILE A 211 8.04 2.11 25.47
CA ILE A 211 7.16 2.21 26.64
C ILE A 211 7.39 3.53 27.36
N ALA A 212 6.32 4.09 27.92
CA ALA A 212 6.40 5.32 28.70
C ALA A 212 5.49 5.29 29.92
N SER A 213 5.94 5.95 30.98
CA SER A 213 5.11 6.32 32.12
C SER A 213 4.98 7.83 32.17
N ALA A 214 3.75 8.30 31.99
CA ALA A 214 3.45 9.71 32.19
C ALA A 214 3.61 10.12 33.67
N CYS A 215 3.39 9.19 34.61
CA CYS A 215 3.52 9.40 36.05
C CYS A 215 4.97 9.66 36.44
N THR A 216 5.88 8.75 36.07
CA THR A 216 7.31 8.86 36.45
C THR A 216 8.12 9.71 35.47
N GLY A 217 7.64 9.90 34.24
CA GLY A 217 8.39 10.52 33.15
C GLY A 217 9.34 9.56 32.42
N GLN A 218 9.41 8.30 32.84
CA GLN A 218 10.21 7.28 32.18
C GLN A 218 9.75 7.10 30.73
N GLY A 219 10.69 7.11 29.78
CA GLY A 219 10.42 6.84 28.37
C GLY A 219 9.76 8.00 27.60
N SER A 220 9.32 9.07 28.26
CA SER A 220 8.59 10.13 27.56
C SER A 220 9.48 10.97 26.64
N GLN A 221 10.73 11.20 27.02
CA GLN A 221 11.69 11.94 26.18
C GLN A 221 12.09 11.11 24.95
N GLU A 222 12.28 9.81 25.14
CA GLU A 222 12.60 8.87 24.06
C GLU A 222 11.46 8.79 23.04
N VAL A 223 10.21 8.74 23.51
CA VAL A 223 9.02 8.83 22.64
C VAL A 223 8.98 10.16 21.89
N LEU A 224 9.30 11.27 22.55
CA LEU A 224 9.31 12.59 21.90
C LEU A 224 10.37 12.68 20.79
N HIS A 225 11.58 12.19 21.07
CA HIS A 225 12.65 12.11 20.08
C HIS A 225 12.26 11.21 18.90
N ALA A 226 11.65 10.05 19.18
CA ALA A 226 11.20 9.14 18.14
C ALA A 226 10.14 9.76 17.21
N ILE A 227 9.22 10.57 17.76
CA ILE A 227 8.24 11.33 16.96
C ILE A 227 8.96 12.31 16.02
N ALA A 228 9.90 13.08 16.54
CA ALA A 228 10.63 14.06 15.74
C ALA A 228 11.47 13.39 14.64
N ILE A 229 12.18 12.30 14.96
CA ILE A 229 12.94 11.50 13.98
C ILE A 229 12.01 10.97 12.89
N ALA A 230 10.91 10.32 13.28
CA ALA A 230 10.00 9.70 12.32
C ALA A 230 9.38 10.71 11.35
N ILE A 231 9.11 11.95 11.80
CA ILE A 231 8.65 13.04 10.94
C ILE A 231 9.76 13.43 9.97
N LEU A 232 10.95 13.76 10.46
CA LEU A 232 12.05 14.25 9.62
C LEU A 232 12.48 13.22 8.57
N GLU A 233 12.55 11.94 8.93
CA GLU A 233 12.85 10.86 7.98
C GLU A 233 11.78 10.72 6.89
N ALA A 234 10.50 10.89 7.25
CA ALA A 234 9.41 10.82 6.26
C ALA A 234 9.43 12.01 5.29
N GLU A 235 9.91 13.18 5.74
CA GLU A 235 10.12 14.35 4.89
C GLU A 235 11.31 14.19 3.95
N GLU A 236 12.43 13.67 4.47
CA GLU A 236 13.62 13.36 3.68
C GLU A 236 13.29 12.33 2.58
N GLU A 237 12.54 11.27 2.91
CA GLU A 237 12.08 10.26 1.94
C GLU A 237 11.21 10.91 0.85
N ALA A 238 10.25 11.77 1.22
CA ALA A 238 9.43 12.48 0.23
C ALA A 238 10.24 13.44 -0.63
N GLN A 239 11.23 14.13 -0.06
CA GLN A 239 12.09 15.03 -0.82
C GLN A 239 12.94 14.23 -1.83
N ALA A 240 13.53 13.10 -1.41
CA ALA A 240 14.27 12.22 -2.30
C ALA A 240 13.39 11.68 -3.43
N GLU A 241 12.14 11.28 -3.15
CA GLU A 241 11.18 10.87 -4.16
C GLU A 241 10.85 12.02 -5.14
N CYS A 242 10.69 13.24 -4.65
CA CYS A 242 10.46 14.42 -5.49
C CYS A 242 11.65 14.70 -6.41
N GLU A 243 12.88 14.57 -5.92
CA GLU A 243 14.11 14.77 -6.69
C GLU A 243 14.27 13.71 -7.79
N VAL A 244 13.97 12.44 -7.47
CA VAL A 244 13.93 11.34 -8.44
C VAL A 244 12.82 11.56 -9.48
N ALA A 245 11.64 12.01 -9.06
CA ALA A 245 10.54 12.31 -9.99
C ALA A 245 10.86 13.51 -10.90
N ALA A 246 11.50 14.55 -10.36
CA ALA A 246 11.91 15.72 -11.13
C ALA A 246 12.99 15.39 -12.16
N THR A 247 13.93 14.50 -11.82
CA THR A 247 14.96 14.01 -12.75
C THR A 247 14.39 13.03 -13.78
N ALA A 248 13.37 12.24 -13.45
CA ALA A 248 12.66 11.41 -14.43
C ALA A 248 11.80 12.24 -15.41
N ALA A 249 11.24 13.36 -14.95
CA ALA A 249 10.38 14.22 -15.78
C ALA A 249 11.15 15.01 -16.86
N THR A 250 12.47 15.12 -16.77
CA THR A 250 13.30 15.82 -17.78
C THR A 250 13.65 14.94 -18.99
N ASP A 251 13.17 13.69 -19.05
CA ASP A 251 13.20 12.87 -20.26
C ASP A 251 11.79 12.82 -20.91
N PRO A 252 11.46 13.74 -21.84
CA PRO A 252 10.08 13.97 -22.31
C PRO A 252 9.51 12.87 -23.24
N LYS A 253 10.00 11.63 -23.13
CA LYS A 253 9.57 10.50 -23.97
C LYS A 253 8.96 9.31 -23.24
N VAL A 254 8.82 9.35 -21.92
CA VAL A 254 8.25 8.21 -21.18
C VAL A 254 6.77 8.47 -20.87
N TRP A 255 5.93 7.67 -21.53
CA TRP A 255 4.47 7.73 -21.55
C TRP A 255 3.81 7.56 -20.17
N SER A 256 2.92 8.49 -19.79
CA SER A 256 2.05 8.38 -18.62
C SER A 256 0.60 8.16 -19.05
N LEU A 257 0.06 6.97 -18.77
CA LEU A 257 -1.33 6.56 -19.04
C LEU A 257 -2.21 6.83 -17.82
N SER A 258 -2.87 7.98 -17.79
CA SER A 258 -3.94 8.26 -16.82
C SER A 258 -5.30 7.96 -17.44
N ARG A 259 -6.07 7.07 -16.79
CA ARG A 259 -7.46 6.68 -17.10
C ARG A 259 -8.38 7.90 -17.28
N GLY A 260 -8.60 8.33 -18.52
CA GLY A 260 -9.84 8.98 -18.95
C GLY A 260 -10.83 7.91 -19.39
N LYS A 261 -12.14 8.16 -19.18
CA LYS A 261 -13.22 7.30 -19.66
C LYS A 261 -12.96 6.83 -21.09
N LEU A 262 -13.16 5.53 -21.30
CA LEU A 262 -13.18 4.82 -22.58
C LEU A 262 -13.95 5.63 -23.65
N SER A 263 -13.26 6.55 -24.30
CA SER A 263 -13.46 6.87 -25.71
C SER A 263 -12.40 6.06 -26.45
N ASP A 264 -12.83 4.97 -27.05
CA ASP A 264 -12.30 4.09 -28.11
C ASP A 264 -10.84 4.16 -28.66
N GLU A 265 -9.93 5.01 -28.21
CA GLU A 265 -8.65 5.21 -28.93
C GLU A 265 -7.36 5.07 -28.11
N ALA A 266 -7.38 4.78 -26.81
CA ALA A 266 -6.13 4.79 -26.02
C ALA A 266 -5.93 3.64 -24.99
N GLY A 267 -6.68 2.54 -25.10
CA GLY A 267 -6.55 1.38 -24.20
C GLY A 267 -5.97 0.11 -24.83
N SER A 268 -5.87 0.07 -26.16
CA SER A 268 -5.30 -1.05 -26.89
C SER A 268 -3.97 -0.59 -27.48
N VAL A 269 -2.86 -0.97 -26.84
CA VAL A 269 -1.59 -1.02 -27.57
C VAL A 269 -1.78 -2.15 -28.59
N MET A 270 -2.41 -1.83 -29.72
CA MET A 270 -2.62 -2.79 -30.77
C MET A 270 -1.25 -3.29 -31.21
N THR A 271 -1.02 -4.57 -30.97
CA THR A 271 0.09 -5.30 -31.57
C THR A 271 -0.01 -5.22 -33.09
N SER A 272 1.12 -5.13 -33.77
CA SER A 272 1.17 -4.91 -35.22
C SER A 272 0.29 -5.91 -35.98
N PRO A 273 -0.50 -5.46 -36.97
CA PRO A 273 -1.31 -6.37 -37.78
C PRO A 273 -0.40 -7.37 -38.50
N SER A 274 -0.93 -8.55 -38.81
CA SER A 274 -0.16 -9.55 -39.54
C SER A 274 0.35 -9.00 -40.88
N GLY A 275 1.60 -9.33 -41.19
CA GLY A 275 2.34 -8.84 -42.34
C GLY A 275 3.05 -7.51 -42.11
N ALA A 276 2.78 -6.80 -41.00
CA ALA A 276 3.46 -5.53 -40.69
C ALA A 276 4.80 -5.73 -39.97
N ARG A 277 5.11 -6.95 -39.49
CA ARG A 277 6.35 -7.22 -38.77
C ARG A 277 7.50 -7.50 -39.76
N PRO A 278 8.68 -6.85 -39.61
CA PRO A 278 9.79 -7.01 -40.56
C PRO A 278 10.25 -8.44 -40.80
N HIS A 279 10.09 -9.34 -39.81
CA HIS A 279 10.59 -10.71 -39.85
C HIS A 279 9.50 -11.78 -39.70
N GLU A 280 8.26 -11.46 -40.10
CA GLU A 280 7.15 -12.41 -40.10
C GLU A 280 7.36 -13.51 -41.16
N PRO A 281 7.29 -14.81 -40.81
CA PRO A 281 7.44 -15.89 -41.78
C PRO A 281 6.31 -15.84 -42.83
N ARG A 282 6.65 -15.45 -44.07
CA ARG A 282 5.67 -15.33 -45.18
C ARG A 282 4.91 -16.62 -45.49
N GLU A 283 5.51 -17.78 -45.22
CA GLU A 283 4.94 -19.09 -45.55
C GLU A 283 3.88 -19.58 -44.56
N VAL A 284 3.95 -19.14 -43.29
CA VAL A 284 2.95 -19.51 -42.26
C VAL A 284 1.60 -18.83 -42.55
N CYS A 285 1.64 -17.63 -43.12
CA CYS A 285 0.46 -16.87 -43.53
C CYS A 285 -0.27 -17.47 -44.75
N ALA A 286 0.40 -18.33 -45.54
CA ALA A 286 -0.10 -18.77 -46.85
C ALA A 286 -0.78 -20.14 -46.85
N ARG A 287 -0.55 -20.98 -45.83
CA ARG A 287 -1.16 -22.33 -45.75
C ARG A 287 -2.28 -22.32 -44.70
N HIS A 288 -3.53 -22.32 -45.15
CA HIS A 288 -4.75 -22.38 -44.34
C HIS A 288 -4.98 -23.72 -43.62
N GLU A 289 -3.94 -24.52 -43.37
CA GLU A 289 -4.11 -25.74 -42.59
C GLU A 289 -4.20 -25.39 -41.10
N PRO A 290 -5.11 -26.01 -40.33
CA PRO A 290 -5.19 -25.84 -38.89
C PRO A 290 -3.90 -26.40 -38.28
N VAL A 291 -2.91 -25.53 -38.13
CA VAL A 291 -1.61 -25.93 -37.63
C VAL A 291 -1.81 -26.24 -36.15
N ASN A 292 -1.73 -27.54 -35.78
CA ASN A 292 -1.25 -27.97 -34.46
C ASN A 292 0.24 -27.57 -34.32
N GLY A 293 0.50 -26.29 -34.55
CA GLY A 293 1.82 -25.72 -34.66
C GLY A 293 2.32 -25.22 -33.32
N PRO A 294 3.63 -25.00 -33.20
CA PRO A 294 4.20 -24.40 -32.00
C PRO A 294 3.54 -23.05 -31.73
N HIS A 295 3.10 -22.82 -30.48
CA HIS A 295 2.56 -21.54 -30.01
C HIS A 295 3.55 -20.41 -30.37
N LEU A 296 3.16 -19.58 -31.34
CA LEU A 296 3.95 -18.42 -31.76
C LEU A 296 3.63 -17.28 -30.81
N VAL A 297 4.66 -16.70 -30.21
CA VAL A 297 4.55 -15.56 -29.32
C VAL A 297 5.07 -14.30 -29.99
N GLU A 298 4.54 -13.16 -29.57
CA GLU A 298 5.03 -11.86 -30.03
C GLU A 298 6.42 -11.59 -29.47
N VAL A 299 7.36 -11.27 -30.35
CA VAL A 299 8.72 -10.88 -29.98
C VAL A 299 8.88 -9.37 -30.11
N LEU A 300 9.41 -8.77 -29.06
CA LEU A 300 9.57 -7.33 -28.87
C LEU A 300 11.04 -6.93 -29.00
N ASP A 301 11.28 -5.73 -29.51
CA ASP A 301 12.61 -5.12 -29.47
C ASP A 301 12.91 -4.53 -28.08
N GLU A 302 14.11 -3.98 -27.89
CA GLU A 302 14.52 -3.37 -26.62
C GLU A 302 13.66 -2.18 -26.19
N LYS A 303 12.81 -1.63 -27.08
CA LYS A 303 11.87 -0.54 -26.79
C LYS A 303 10.47 -1.06 -26.50
N GLY A 304 10.25 -2.38 -26.55
CA GLY A 304 8.93 -2.99 -26.37
C GLY A 304 8.06 -2.93 -27.63
N VAL A 305 8.64 -2.63 -28.80
CA VAL A 305 7.91 -2.59 -30.07
C VAL A 305 7.92 -3.99 -30.70
N PRO A 306 6.77 -4.51 -31.15
CA PRO A 306 6.71 -5.80 -31.84
C PRO A 306 7.57 -5.82 -33.11
N TYR A 307 8.43 -6.84 -33.25
CA TYR A 307 9.32 -6.96 -34.41
C TYR A 307 9.25 -8.33 -35.12
N ALA A 308 8.87 -9.39 -34.42
CA ALA A 308 8.77 -10.74 -34.99
C ALA A 308 7.75 -11.62 -34.26
N SER A 309 7.48 -12.80 -34.82
CA SER A 309 6.77 -13.90 -34.16
C SER A 309 7.64 -15.15 -34.17
N LYS A 310 7.77 -15.82 -33.02
CA LYS A 310 8.63 -17.01 -32.86
C LYS A 310 7.99 -18.01 -31.89
N PRO A 311 8.30 -19.31 -31.99
CA PRO A 311 7.94 -20.26 -30.95
C PRO A 311 8.47 -19.81 -29.58
N LEU A 312 7.69 -20.02 -28.52
CA LEU A 312 8.12 -19.68 -27.15
C LEU A 312 9.46 -20.34 -26.79
N ALA A 313 9.64 -21.62 -27.12
CA ALA A 313 10.89 -22.34 -26.88
C ALA A 313 12.10 -21.64 -27.52
N THR A 314 11.96 -21.11 -28.75
CA THR A 314 13.00 -20.35 -29.42
C THR A 314 13.27 -19.01 -28.73
N CYS A 315 12.24 -18.35 -28.19
CA CYS A 315 12.42 -17.10 -27.43
C CYS A 315 13.22 -17.35 -26.16
N MET A 316 12.87 -18.39 -25.40
CA MET A 316 13.56 -18.78 -24.17
C MET A 316 14.99 -19.27 -24.43
N GLU A 317 15.22 -20.04 -25.51
CA GLU A 317 16.55 -20.50 -25.89
C GLU A 317 17.49 -19.33 -26.24
N LYS A 318 16.97 -18.36 -27.01
CA LYS A 318 17.77 -17.28 -27.59
C LYS A 318 17.77 -15.98 -26.80
N GLY A 319 17.07 -15.91 -25.66
CA GLY A 319 17.01 -14.67 -24.89
C GLY A 319 16.16 -13.58 -25.52
N LEU A 320 15.15 -13.93 -26.33
CA LEU A 320 14.34 -12.94 -27.01
C LEU A 320 13.26 -12.39 -26.09
N LEU A 321 13.17 -11.04 -26.03
CA LEU A 321 12.12 -10.36 -25.29
C LEU A 321 10.77 -10.68 -25.92
N HIS A 322 9.85 -11.21 -25.13
CA HIS A 322 8.48 -11.50 -25.55
C HIS A 322 7.48 -11.02 -24.50
N ARG A 323 6.20 -10.96 -24.87
CA ARG A 323 5.15 -10.47 -23.97
C ARG A 323 4.52 -11.62 -23.18
N GLY A 324 4.63 -11.55 -21.86
CA GLY A 324 4.06 -12.51 -20.91
C GLY A 324 2.88 -11.89 -20.15
N ILE A 325 2.00 -12.72 -19.62
CA ILE A 325 0.83 -12.34 -18.83
C ILE A 325 0.92 -13.03 -17.47
N HIS A 326 0.84 -12.26 -16.40
CA HIS A 326 0.67 -12.77 -15.04
C HIS A 326 -0.73 -12.42 -14.54
N ILE A 327 -1.45 -13.41 -14.00
CA ILE A 327 -2.79 -13.22 -13.45
C ILE A 327 -2.80 -13.69 -12.00
N TRP A 328 -3.17 -12.79 -11.09
CA TRP A 328 -3.37 -13.15 -9.68
C TRP A 328 -4.85 -13.13 -9.33
N LEU A 329 -5.34 -14.23 -8.77
CA LEU A 329 -6.58 -14.23 -8.02
C LEU A 329 -6.32 -13.62 -6.65
N CYS A 330 -7.11 -12.61 -6.29
CA CYS A 330 -6.98 -11.95 -5.00
C CYS A 330 -8.29 -11.91 -4.24
N ASP A 331 -8.19 -12.04 -2.91
CA ASP A 331 -9.21 -11.55 -2.01
C ASP A 331 -8.83 -10.12 -1.60
N PRO A 332 -9.50 -9.10 -2.16
CA PRO A 332 -9.16 -7.72 -1.87
C PRO A 332 -9.37 -7.36 -0.40
N CYS A 333 -10.20 -8.10 0.35
CA CYS A 333 -10.55 -7.73 1.73
C CYS A 333 -9.45 -8.15 2.72
N SER A 334 -8.92 -9.36 2.55
CA SER A 334 -7.84 -9.88 3.39
C SER A 334 -6.45 -9.52 2.87
N GLY A 335 -6.35 -9.08 1.61
CA GLY A 335 -5.05 -8.99 0.93
C GLY A 335 -4.49 -10.36 0.52
N GLY A 336 -5.32 -11.40 0.55
CA GLY A 336 -4.96 -12.74 0.12
C GLY A 336 -4.67 -12.80 -1.38
N LEU A 337 -3.63 -13.53 -1.75
CA LEU A 337 -3.29 -13.91 -3.12
C LEU A 337 -3.26 -15.43 -3.22
N LEU A 338 -3.79 -15.96 -4.32
CA LEU A 338 -3.71 -17.39 -4.61
C LEU A 338 -2.41 -17.68 -5.37
N LEU A 339 -1.43 -18.24 -4.68
CA LEU A 339 -0.23 -18.77 -5.30
C LEU A 339 -0.51 -20.11 -5.97
N ARG A 340 0.21 -20.39 -7.06
CA ARG A 340 0.26 -21.71 -7.70
C ARG A 340 1.69 -22.22 -7.71
N HIS A 341 1.89 -23.45 -7.25
CA HIS A 341 3.10 -24.22 -7.47
C HIS A 341 2.99 -24.91 -8.81
N TYR A 342 3.86 -24.52 -9.74
CA TYR A 342 3.83 -24.99 -11.11
C TYR A 342 4.52 -26.35 -11.27
N SER A 343 3.97 -27.17 -12.17
CA SER A 343 4.50 -28.48 -12.51
C SER A 343 5.97 -28.40 -12.90
N ARG A 344 6.74 -29.46 -12.67
CA ARG A 344 8.13 -29.56 -13.18
C ARG A 344 8.21 -29.50 -14.71
N TRP A 345 7.09 -29.70 -15.39
CA TRP A 345 6.97 -29.63 -16.85
C TRP A 345 6.50 -28.25 -17.34
N ALA A 346 6.25 -27.31 -16.44
CA ALA A 346 5.88 -25.95 -16.81
C ALA A 346 7.03 -25.29 -17.62
N PRO A 347 6.75 -24.67 -18.78
CA PRO A 347 7.79 -24.19 -19.68
C PRO A 347 8.68 -23.08 -19.07
N LYS A 348 8.09 -22.20 -18.25
CA LYS A 348 8.76 -21.01 -17.69
C LYS A 348 9.09 -21.10 -16.22
N LEU A 349 8.20 -21.70 -15.42
CA LEU A 349 8.26 -21.69 -13.96
C LEU A 349 8.29 -23.11 -13.39
N PRO A 350 9.17 -24.02 -13.85
CA PRO A 350 9.16 -25.40 -13.39
C PRO A 350 9.47 -25.48 -11.89
N GLN A 351 8.57 -26.09 -11.10
CA GLN A 351 8.72 -26.25 -9.65
C GLN A 351 8.86 -24.93 -8.87
N CYS A 352 8.24 -23.86 -9.36
CA CYS A 352 8.21 -22.57 -8.68
C CYS A 352 6.78 -22.23 -8.24
N TRP A 353 6.68 -21.53 -7.10
CA TRP A 353 5.48 -20.81 -6.66
C TRP A 353 5.38 -19.49 -7.39
N GLY A 354 4.22 -19.15 -7.95
CA GLY A 354 4.08 -17.93 -8.74
C GLY A 354 2.64 -17.44 -8.84
N PRO A 355 2.33 -16.59 -9.85
CA PRO A 355 0.97 -16.10 -10.07
C PRO A 355 -0.02 -17.27 -10.20
N THR A 356 -1.31 -17.01 -10.01
CA THR A 356 -2.33 -18.06 -10.11
C THR A 356 -2.38 -18.65 -11.52
N CYS A 357 -2.30 -17.78 -12.53
CA CYS A 357 -2.16 -18.17 -13.93
C CYS A 357 -1.05 -17.36 -14.59
N CYS A 358 -0.38 -17.97 -15.57
CA CYS A 358 0.57 -17.27 -16.42
C CYS A 358 0.53 -17.79 -17.85
N GLY A 359 0.91 -16.97 -18.81
CA GLY A 359 1.02 -17.39 -20.21
C GLY A 359 1.58 -16.27 -21.07
N GLU A 360 1.38 -16.38 -22.38
CA GLU A 360 1.95 -15.46 -23.35
C GLU A 360 0.88 -14.86 -24.24
N VAL A 361 1.23 -13.70 -24.83
CA VAL A 361 0.47 -13.13 -25.95
C VAL A 361 0.82 -13.89 -27.22
N LEU A 362 -0.17 -14.63 -27.73
CA LEU A 362 -0.09 -15.44 -28.93
C LEU A 362 -0.28 -14.61 -30.20
N CYS A 363 0.54 -14.92 -31.19
CA CYS A 363 0.32 -14.50 -32.56
C CYS A 363 -0.62 -15.48 -33.25
N TYR A 364 -1.61 -14.97 -33.98
CA TYR A 364 -2.53 -15.78 -34.80
C TYR A 364 -3.33 -16.81 -33.99
N GLY A 365 -3.86 -16.40 -32.83
CA GLY A 365 -4.50 -17.32 -31.89
C GLY A 365 -5.52 -18.28 -32.52
N ASN A 366 -5.49 -19.53 -32.07
CA ASN A 366 -6.50 -20.57 -32.33
C ASN A 366 -7.78 -20.32 -31.52
N GLY A 367 -8.17 -19.04 -31.37
CA GLY A 367 -9.33 -18.66 -30.57
C GLY A 367 -10.56 -19.46 -31.02
N PRO A 368 -11.24 -20.17 -30.11
CA PRO A 368 -12.39 -20.98 -30.44
C PRO A 368 -13.47 -20.05 -31.00
N SER A 369 -13.67 -20.12 -32.32
CA SER A 369 -14.90 -19.73 -32.99
C SER A 369 -15.56 -18.47 -32.40
N SER A 370 -14.96 -17.29 -32.62
CA SER A 370 -15.83 -16.14 -32.84
C SER A 370 -16.75 -16.58 -33.99
N PRO A 371 -18.07 -16.71 -33.76
CA PRO A 371 -18.98 -17.37 -34.70
C PRO A 371 -18.74 -16.72 -36.04
N VAL A 372 -18.32 -17.57 -36.98
CA VAL A 372 -17.94 -17.18 -38.32
C VAL A 372 -19.12 -16.39 -38.87
N SER A 373 -19.00 -15.06 -38.90
CA SER A 373 -19.89 -14.23 -39.69
C SER A 373 -19.69 -14.70 -41.12
N GLU A 374 -20.58 -15.59 -41.55
CA GLU A 374 -20.52 -16.33 -42.80
C GLU A 374 -20.25 -15.34 -43.95
N GLY A 375 -19.05 -15.42 -44.55
CA GLY A 375 -18.76 -14.73 -45.82
C GLY A 375 -17.65 -13.68 -45.83
N ARG A 376 -16.99 -13.34 -44.71
CA ARG A 376 -15.75 -12.53 -44.78
C ARG A 376 -14.51 -13.41 -44.81
N SER A 377 -13.78 -13.29 -45.92
CA SER A 377 -12.45 -13.85 -46.18
C SER A 377 -11.61 -13.93 -44.90
N MET A 378 -11.02 -15.11 -44.61
CA MET A 378 -10.09 -15.33 -43.49
C MET A 378 -8.84 -14.46 -43.65
N GLY A 379 -8.99 -13.17 -43.34
CA GLY A 379 -7.91 -12.22 -43.26
C GLY A 379 -6.94 -12.64 -42.16
N LEU A 380 -5.67 -12.32 -42.39
CA LEU A 380 -4.59 -12.57 -41.45
C LEU A 380 -4.94 -11.99 -40.06
N ARG A 381 -4.99 -12.84 -39.03
CA ARG A 381 -5.35 -12.38 -37.68
C ARG A 381 -4.18 -11.63 -37.05
N PRO A 382 -4.39 -10.45 -36.45
CA PRO A 382 -3.39 -9.84 -35.59
C PRO A 382 -3.07 -10.77 -34.39
N SER A 383 -1.99 -10.49 -33.67
CA SER A 383 -1.84 -11.07 -32.33
C SER A 383 -2.98 -10.66 -31.42
N GLU A 384 -3.24 -11.49 -30.44
CA GLU A 384 -4.22 -11.18 -29.41
C GLU A 384 -3.77 -9.97 -28.57
N THR A 385 -4.73 -9.24 -27.99
CA THR A 385 -4.38 -8.21 -27.02
C THR A 385 -4.00 -8.85 -25.68
N SER A 386 -3.31 -8.14 -24.80
CA SER A 386 -2.99 -8.66 -23.46
C SER A 386 -4.24 -9.01 -22.65
N ALA A 387 -5.35 -8.30 -22.87
CA ALA A 387 -6.63 -8.59 -22.23
C ALA A 387 -7.23 -9.90 -22.76
N ASP A 388 -7.28 -10.09 -24.09
CA ASP A 388 -7.75 -11.33 -24.71
C ASP A 388 -6.88 -12.53 -24.29
N ALA A 389 -5.56 -12.33 -24.23
CA ALA A 389 -4.62 -13.33 -23.72
C ALA A 389 -4.93 -13.70 -22.27
N ALA A 390 -5.18 -12.71 -21.42
CA ALA A 390 -5.48 -12.94 -20.00
C ALA A 390 -6.81 -13.72 -19.82
N GLU A 391 -7.85 -13.37 -20.59
CA GLU A 391 -9.13 -14.11 -20.58
C GLU A 391 -8.94 -15.55 -21.04
N ARG A 392 -8.22 -15.77 -22.15
CA ARG A 392 -7.88 -17.10 -22.66
C ARG A 392 -7.11 -17.92 -21.63
N ILE A 393 -6.10 -17.34 -21.00
CA ILE A 393 -5.27 -18.02 -19.99
C ILE A 393 -6.11 -18.47 -18.79
N ILE A 394 -7.02 -17.62 -18.29
CA ILE A 394 -7.97 -18.01 -17.24
C ILE A 394 -8.86 -19.16 -17.71
N GLN A 395 -9.40 -19.08 -18.93
CA GLN A 395 -10.29 -20.11 -19.46
C GLN A 395 -9.55 -21.45 -19.61
N GLU A 396 -8.32 -21.44 -20.13
CA GLU A 396 -7.50 -22.64 -20.33
C GLU A 396 -7.08 -23.28 -19.01
N GLN A 397 -6.60 -22.47 -18.05
CA GLN A 397 -5.98 -22.98 -16.82
C GLN A 397 -6.98 -23.17 -15.68
N LEU A 398 -8.03 -22.37 -15.60
CA LEU A 398 -9.04 -22.45 -14.54
C LEU A 398 -10.36 -23.05 -15.03
N GLY A 399 -10.62 -23.06 -16.35
CA GLY A 399 -11.90 -23.53 -16.89
C GLY A 399 -13.06 -22.58 -16.60
N VAL A 400 -12.76 -21.31 -16.30
CA VAL A 400 -13.73 -20.30 -15.87
C VAL A 400 -13.91 -19.28 -16.98
N ASN A 401 -15.17 -18.92 -17.24
CA ASN A 401 -15.49 -17.81 -18.11
C ASN A 401 -16.01 -16.65 -17.23
N ASN A 402 -15.77 -15.41 -17.65
CA ASN A 402 -16.34 -14.19 -17.05
C ASN A 402 -15.74 -13.73 -15.70
N LEU A 403 -14.49 -14.04 -15.39
CA LEU A 403 -13.80 -13.31 -14.31
C LEU A 403 -13.53 -11.88 -14.76
N THR A 404 -13.89 -10.91 -13.92
CA THR A 404 -13.57 -9.50 -14.20
C THR A 404 -12.08 -9.30 -13.98
N LEU A 405 -11.36 -9.09 -15.08
CA LEU A 405 -9.92 -8.84 -15.07
C LEU A 405 -9.64 -7.35 -15.02
N GLU A 406 -8.74 -6.97 -14.13
CA GLU A 406 -8.21 -5.60 -14.09
C GLU A 406 -6.71 -5.61 -14.38
N PHE A 407 -6.32 -4.92 -15.44
CA PHE A 407 -4.93 -4.61 -15.70
C PHE A 407 -4.37 -3.66 -14.64
N TRP A 408 -3.21 -3.98 -14.09
CA TRP A 408 -2.56 -3.21 -13.04
C TRP A 408 -1.36 -2.42 -13.52
N PHE A 409 -0.40 -3.10 -14.14
CA PHE A 409 0.84 -2.52 -14.66
C PHE A 409 1.55 -3.52 -15.58
N SER A 410 2.57 -3.03 -16.29
CA SER A 410 3.54 -3.87 -17.01
C SER A 410 4.90 -3.74 -16.36
N SER A 411 5.68 -4.82 -16.33
CA SER A 411 7.05 -4.81 -15.83
C SER A 411 7.96 -5.69 -16.69
N ARG A 412 9.23 -5.32 -16.83
CA ARG A 412 10.21 -6.22 -17.44
C ARG A 412 10.63 -7.26 -16.42
N SER A 413 10.86 -8.49 -16.87
CA SER A 413 11.44 -9.56 -16.06
C SER A 413 12.56 -10.24 -16.82
N ARG A 414 13.68 -10.50 -16.14
CA ARG A 414 14.80 -11.24 -16.69
C ARG A 414 15.21 -12.38 -15.76
N ASN A 415 14.92 -13.61 -16.17
CA ASN A 415 15.36 -14.81 -15.47
C ASN A 415 16.20 -15.70 -16.39
N GLY A 416 17.52 -15.57 -16.31
CA GLY A 416 18.44 -16.22 -17.23
C GLY A 416 18.20 -15.77 -18.68
N ASN A 417 17.83 -16.72 -19.55
CA ASN A 417 17.46 -16.44 -20.95
C ASN A 417 15.97 -16.12 -21.12
N ASN A 418 15.14 -16.24 -20.08
CA ASN A 418 13.76 -15.82 -20.19
C ASN A 418 13.70 -14.29 -20.01
N GLN A 419 13.39 -13.58 -21.09
CA GLN A 419 13.21 -12.13 -21.10
C GLN A 419 11.78 -11.80 -21.45
N GLU A 420 11.09 -11.12 -20.53
CA GLU A 420 9.66 -10.86 -20.65
C GLU A 420 9.32 -9.40 -20.41
N LEU A 421 8.35 -8.90 -21.18
CA LEU A 421 7.51 -7.78 -20.76
C LEU A 421 6.22 -8.39 -20.20
N LEU A 422 6.12 -8.41 -18.87
CA LEU A 422 5.01 -8.99 -18.13
C LEU A 422 3.90 -7.97 -17.96
N ASP A 423 2.71 -8.25 -18.49
CA ASP A 423 1.49 -7.53 -18.18
C ASP A 423 0.78 -8.23 -17.01
N VAL A 424 0.48 -7.46 -15.96
CA VAL A 424 -0.07 -7.99 -14.71
C VAL A 424 -1.56 -7.67 -14.62
N PHE A 425 -2.36 -8.73 -14.47
CA PHE A 425 -3.80 -8.67 -14.29
C PHE A 425 -4.20 -9.23 -12.93
N ILE A 426 -5.27 -8.69 -12.37
CA ILE A 426 -5.89 -9.17 -11.14
C ILE A 426 -7.32 -9.58 -11.43
N ALA A 427 -7.73 -10.71 -10.88
CA ALA A 427 -9.12 -11.11 -10.77
C ALA A 427 -9.53 -11.18 -9.29
N SER A 428 -10.60 -10.48 -8.94
CA SER A 428 -11.10 -10.40 -7.56
C SER A 428 -12.05 -11.56 -7.26
N CYS A 429 -11.85 -12.24 -6.13
CA CYS A 429 -12.69 -13.35 -5.65
C CYS A 429 -13.68 -12.95 -4.53
N ALA A 430 -13.83 -11.65 -4.24
CA ALA A 430 -14.50 -11.12 -3.04
C ALA A 430 -15.88 -11.72 -2.67
N ASP A 431 -16.68 -12.15 -3.65
CA ASP A 431 -18.07 -12.61 -3.44
C ASP A 431 -18.37 -13.99 -4.08
N SER A 432 -17.36 -14.66 -4.62
CA SER A 432 -17.54 -15.94 -5.33
C SER A 432 -16.55 -16.96 -4.77
N ASP A 433 -17.05 -18.18 -4.53
CA ASP A 433 -16.17 -19.30 -4.24
C ASP A 433 -15.09 -19.37 -5.32
N VAL A 434 -13.85 -19.60 -4.89
CA VAL A 434 -12.72 -19.79 -5.79
C VAL A 434 -13.13 -20.87 -6.78
N PRO A 435 -13.12 -20.58 -8.08
CA PRO A 435 -13.56 -21.57 -9.05
C PRO A 435 -12.68 -22.81 -8.95
N PRO A 436 -13.23 -24.02 -9.21
CA PRO A 436 -12.46 -25.25 -9.15
C PRO A 436 -11.30 -25.17 -10.15
N LEU A 437 -10.07 -25.10 -9.63
CA LEU A 437 -8.87 -24.94 -10.44
C LEU A 437 -8.52 -26.27 -11.09
N ARG A 438 -8.11 -26.24 -12.37
CA ARG A 438 -7.61 -27.42 -13.07
C ARG A 438 -6.11 -27.52 -12.86
N LEU A 439 -5.72 -28.22 -11.80
CA LEU A 439 -4.33 -28.46 -11.46
C LEU A 439 -3.85 -29.78 -12.08
N ALA A 440 -2.61 -29.80 -12.56
CA ALA A 440 -1.92 -31.05 -12.84
C ALA A 440 -1.65 -31.80 -11.53
N HIS A 441 -1.39 -33.11 -11.63
CA HIS A 441 -1.14 -33.98 -10.47
C HIS A 441 0.05 -33.57 -9.58
N ASP A 442 0.97 -32.75 -10.10
CA ASP A 442 2.16 -32.24 -9.40
C ASP A 442 2.12 -30.73 -9.16
N GLU A 443 0.93 -30.12 -9.29
CA GLU A 443 0.68 -28.72 -9.00
C GLU A 443 -0.13 -28.57 -7.72
N ASP A 444 0.19 -27.51 -6.98
CA ASP A 444 -0.49 -27.15 -5.74
C ASP A 444 -0.89 -25.68 -5.77
N VAL A 445 -1.81 -25.30 -4.89
CA VAL A 445 -2.22 -23.90 -4.70
C VAL A 445 -2.33 -23.55 -3.23
N GLU A 446 -2.04 -22.30 -2.90
CA GLU A 446 -2.07 -21.82 -1.52
C GLU A 446 -2.54 -20.37 -1.47
N TRP A 447 -3.46 -20.07 -0.54
CA TRP A 447 -3.81 -18.69 -0.23
C TRP A 447 -2.81 -18.14 0.77
N VAL A 448 -2.13 -17.06 0.39
CA VAL A 448 -1.13 -16.39 1.22
C VAL A 448 -1.40 -14.90 1.28
N HIS A 449 -0.91 -14.25 2.33
CA HIS A 449 -1.00 -12.79 2.38
C HIS A 449 0.00 -12.17 1.40
N PHE A 450 -0.37 -11.10 0.69
CA PHE A 450 0.52 -10.52 -0.33
C PHE A 450 1.91 -10.07 0.21
N LEU A 451 2.02 -9.72 1.50
CA LEU A 451 3.31 -9.40 2.13
C LEU A 451 4.17 -10.64 2.42
N GLU A 452 3.59 -11.84 2.47
CA GLU A 452 4.37 -13.07 2.57
C GLU A 452 5.05 -13.39 1.24
N VAL A 453 4.44 -12.99 0.11
CA VAL A 453 5.02 -13.12 -1.24
C VAL A 453 6.01 -11.99 -1.53
N PHE A 454 5.58 -10.75 -1.30
CA PHE A 454 6.28 -9.54 -1.78
C PHE A 454 6.99 -8.75 -0.68
N GLY A 455 6.86 -9.17 0.59
CA GLY A 455 7.56 -8.55 1.71
C GLY A 455 8.98 -9.10 1.91
N SER A 456 9.61 -8.67 3.01
CA SER A 456 10.97 -9.10 3.37
C SER A 456 11.07 -10.61 3.60
N GLY A 457 10.03 -11.25 4.14
CA GLY A 457 9.97 -12.70 4.37
C GLY A 457 9.93 -13.53 3.07
N GLY A 458 9.11 -13.12 2.10
CA GLY A 458 9.06 -13.77 0.78
C GLY A 458 10.40 -13.70 0.04
N ARG A 459 11.10 -12.56 0.18
CA ARG A 459 12.46 -12.38 -0.36
C ARG A 459 13.49 -13.37 0.23
N SER A 460 13.31 -13.85 1.46
CA SER A 460 14.22 -14.87 2.00
C SER A 460 13.93 -16.30 1.50
N HIS A 461 12.73 -16.57 0.98
CA HIS A 461 12.32 -17.87 0.43
C HIS A 461 12.44 -17.94 -1.11
N LEU A 462 13.17 -17.00 -1.73
CA LEU A 462 13.30 -16.78 -3.18
C LEU A 462 13.76 -17.99 -4.00
N THR A 463 14.30 -19.05 -3.39
CA THR A 463 14.68 -20.25 -4.17
C THR A 463 13.48 -20.97 -4.75
N SER A 464 12.28 -20.78 -4.19
CA SER A 464 11.06 -21.45 -4.63
C SER A 464 10.03 -20.53 -5.29
N LEU A 465 10.19 -19.20 -5.19
CA LEU A 465 9.27 -18.23 -5.81
C LEU A 465 9.73 -17.86 -7.22
N ALA A 466 8.75 -17.65 -8.11
CA ALA A 466 8.97 -17.15 -9.46
C ALA A 466 9.75 -15.83 -9.39
N HIS A 467 10.80 -15.72 -10.20
CA HIS A 467 11.63 -14.52 -10.24
C HIS A 467 10.81 -13.29 -10.63
N VAL A 468 10.80 -12.29 -9.76
CA VAL A 468 10.14 -11.01 -9.97
C VAL A 468 11.09 -9.86 -9.63
N GLU A 469 11.18 -8.89 -10.54
CA GLU A 469 12.00 -7.70 -10.34
C GLU A 469 11.48 -6.83 -9.20
N GLU A 470 12.34 -6.00 -8.61
CA GLU A 470 11.96 -5.09 -7.53
C GLU A 470 10.84 -4.13 -7.90
N THR A 471 10.80 -3.66 -9.16
CA THR A 471 9.72 -2.83 -9.69
C THR A 471 8.38 -3.57 -9.68
N TYR A 472 8.37 -4.86 -10.04
CA TYR A 472 7.17 -5.70 -9.98
C TYR A 472 6.65 -5.81 -8.55
N VAL A 473 7.56 -6.09 -7.60
CA VAL A 473 7.26 -6.23 -6.18
C VAL A 473 6.66 -4.93 -5.63
N SER A 474 7.31 -3.80 -5.88
CA SER A 474 6.86 -2.48 -5.43
C SER A 474 5.47 -2.15 -5.95
N CYS A 475 5.22 -2.35 -7.26
CA CYS A 475 3.91 -2.10 -7.86
C CYS A 475 2.83 -3.03 -7.30
N MET A 476 3.10 -4.32 -7.10
CA MET A 476 2.15 -5.25 -6.48
C MET A 476 1.77 -4.83 -5.06
N VAL A 477 2.76 -4.51 -4.22
CA VAL A 477 2.54 -4.09 -2.83
C VAL A 477 1.71 -2.81 -2.77
N GLN A 478 2.06 -1.81 -3.58
CA GLN A 478 1.34 -0.54 -3.63
C GLN A 478 -0.12 -0.72 -4.07
N LYS A 479 -0.35 -1.50 -5.14
CA LYS A 479 -1.69 -1.76 -5.69
C LYS A 479 -2.55 -2.61 -4.75
N MET A 480 -1.99 -3.64 -4.13
CA MET A 480 -2.71 -4.47 -3.14
C MET A 480 -3.13 -3.64 -1.93
N ARG A 481 -2.21 -2.84 -1.36
CA ARG A 481 -2.53 -1.93 -0.25
C ARG A 481 -3.67 -1.00 -0.63
N SER A 482 -3.57 -0.31 -1.77
CA SER A 482 -4.66 0.56 -2.25
C SER A 482 -5.99 -0.18 -2.38
N ARG A 483 -5.99 -1.42 -2.89
CA ARG A 483 -7.23 -2.17 -3.09
C ARG A 483 -7.90 -2.59 -1.78
N ILE A 484 -7.13 -3.06 -0.79
CA ILE A 484 -7.64 -3.42 0.55
C ILE A 484 -8.36 -2.22 1.18
N LEU A 485 -7.73 -1.04 1.09
CA LEU A 485 -8.32 0.19 1.61
C LEU A 485 -9.65 0.54 0.91
N HIS A 486 -9.76 0.30 -0.40
CA HIS A 486 -10.99 0.57 -1.14
C HIS A 486 -12.10 -0.47 -0.88
N SER A 487 -11.78 -1.74 -0.66
CA SER A 487 -12.79 -2.76 -0.33
C SER A 487 -13.44 -2.50 1.03
N ASP A 488 -12.67 -2.05 2.02
CA ASP A 488 -13.19 -1.74 3.35
C ASP A 488 -14.14 -0.53 3.32
N ALA A 489 -13.80 0.47 2.50
CA ALA A 489 -14.66 1.63 2.28
C ALA A 489 -15.99 1.25 1.61
N ALA A 490 -15.97 0.36 0.61
CA ALA A 490 -17.17 -0.10 -0.09
C ALA A 490 -18.09 -0.92 0.83
N LYS A 491 -17.54 -1.83 1.65
CA LYS A 491 -18.31 -2.61 2.63
C LYS A 491 -18.99 -1.72 3.68
N SER A 492 -18.29 -0.68 4.12
CA SER A 492 -18.83 0.31 5.07
C SER A 492 -19.99 1.14 4.48
N ALA A 493 -20.05 1.29 3.16
CA ALA A 493 -21.12 2.03 2.46
C ALA A 493 -22.38 1.19 2.19
N ILE A 494 -22.24 -0.13 2.02
CA ILE A 494 -23.35 -1.05 1.70
C ILE A 494 -24.15 -1.43 2.95
N HIS A 495 -23.50 -1.44 4.13
CA HIS A 495 -24.18 -1.53 5.42
C HIS A 495 -24.11 -0.20 6.17
N PRO A 496 -24.85 0.84 5.73
CA PRO A 496 -25.10 1.96 6.63
C PRO A 496 -25.84 1.34 7.82
N ALA A 497 -25.23 1.42 9.00
CA ALA A 497 -25.78 0.85 10.22
C ALA A 497 -27.28 1.08 10.25
N PHE A 498 -28.05 -0.02 10.22
CA PHE A 498 -29.48 0.01 10.47
C PHE A 498 -29.60 0.48 11.93
N SER A 499 -29.62 1.79 12.11
CA SER A 499 -29.85 2.47 13.37
C SER A 499 -31.32 2.25 13.71
N GLY A 500 -31.63 1.03 14.15
CA GLY A 500 -32.92 0.68 14.72
C GLY A 500 -33.07 1.40 16.04
N SER A 501 -33.73 2.56 16.01
CA SER A 501 -34.55 3.02 17.11
C SER A 501 -35.68 1.99 17.29
N GLY A 502 -35.54 1.13 18.30
CA GLY A 502 -36.47 0.03 18.52
C GLY A 502 -36.48 -0.41 19.97
N LEU A 503 -37.23 0.34 20.76
CA LEU A 503 -37.72 0.08 22.11
C LEU A 503 -37.70 -1.38 22.58
N ALA A 504 -37.28 -1.52 23.84
CA ALA A 504 -37.52 -2.66 24.70
C ALA A 504 -38.94 -3.23 24.58
N SER A 505 -39.03 -4.55 24.40
CA SER A 505 -40.11 -5.33 24.99
C SER A 505 -39.59 -6.75 25.21
N GLY A 506 -39.50 -7.15 26.48
CA GLY A 506 -39.01 -8.45 26.87
C GLY A 506 -39.96 -9.57 26.51
N ARG A 507 -39.42 -10.79 26.47
CA ARG A 507 -40.14 -11.99 26.89
C ARG A 507 -39.14 -13.06 27.29
N LEU A 508 -39.18 -13.40 28.57
CA LEU A 508 -38.79 -14.70 29.07
C LEU A 508 -39.57 -15.79 28.32
N GLY A 509 -38.88 -16.85 27.96
CA GLY A 509 -39.45 -18.09 27.46
C GLY A 509 -38.42 -19.20 27.55
N SER A 510 -38.43 -19.92 28.67
CA SER A 510 -37.85 -21.26 28.81
C SER A 510 -38.47 -22.22 27.78
N PHE A 511 -37.70 -23.17 27.26
CA PHE A 511 -37.98 -24.62 27.36
C PHE A 511 -36.90 -25.42 26.61
N ILE A 512 -36.33 -26.39 27.35
CA ILE A 512 -35.55 -27.60 26.99
C ILE A 512 -34.24 -27.39 26.23
#